data_AF-A0A8S0FQW6-F1
#
_entry.id   AF-A0A8S0FQW6-F1
#
_cell.length_a   1.000
_cell.length_b   1.000
_cell.length_c   1.000
_cell.angle_alpha   90.00
_cell.angle_beta   90.00
_cell.angle_gamma   90.00
#
_symmetry.space_group_name_H-M   'P 1'
#
loop_
_entity.id
_entity.type
_entity.pdbx_description
1 polymer ?
#
loop_
_entity_poly.entity_id
_entity_poly.type
_entity_poly.pdbx_seq_one_letter_code
_entity_poly.pdbx_strand_id
1 'polypeptide(L)'
;MLEHFRAGSLLVTSADRPDVLVAACLAAMNGVEIGALLLTGGYEMDARISKLCERAFATGLPVFMVNTNTWQTSLSLQSFNLEVPVDDHERIEKVQEYVANYINADWIDSLTATSERSRRLSPPAFRYQLTELARKAGKRIVLPELPALSGASSVVTNRVPLKQPLSVLNVVSQLAYCWVIRQRSTVLQPLRV
;
A
#
# COMPACT_ATOMS: atom_id res chain seq x y z
N MET A 1 23.54 -25.86 -8.58
CA MET A 1 22.07 -26.09 -8.56
C MET A 1 21.53 -26.12 -7.13
N LEU A 2 21.96 -27.07 -6.28
CA LEU A 2 21.52 -27.13 -4.87
C LEU A 2 21.90 -25.90 -4.05
N GLU A 3 22.99 -25.21 -4.40
CA GLU A 3 23.43 -23.96 -3.75
C GLU A 3 22.41 -22.80 -3.84
N HIS A 4 21.44 -22.91 -4.76
CA HIS A 4 20.37 -21.93 -4.95
C HIS A 4 19.13 -22.22 -4.11
N PHE A 5 19.05 -23.36 -3.43
CA PHE A 5 17.92 -23.70 -2.56
C PHE A 5 18.10 -22.99 -1.22
N ARG A 6 17.59 -21.76 -1.16
CA ARG A 6 17.72 -20.88 0.01
C ARG A 6 16.34 -20.44 0.48
N ALA A 7 16.24 -20.10 1.75
CA ALA A 7 15.00 -19.57 2.30
C ALA A 7 14.54 -18.33 1.50
N GLY A 8 13.26 -18.27 1.17
CA GLY A 8 12.65 -17.18 0.41
C GLY A 8 13.00 -17.15 -1.09
N SER A 9 13.74 -18.12 -1.62
CA SER A 9 14.06 -18.14 -3.06
C SER A 9 12.88 -18.60 -3.92
N LEU A 10 12.66 -17.93 -5.06
CA LEU A 10 11.81 -18.42 -6.15
C LEU A 10 12.67 -19.29 -7.09
N LEU A 11 12.38 -20.58 -7.14
CA LEU A 11 13.07 -21.50 -8.04
C LEU A 11 12.36 -21.54 -9.39
N VAL A 12 13.06 -21.18 -10.47
CA VAL A 12 12.52 -21.21 -11.82
C VAL A 12 13.16 -22.36 -12.59
N THR A 13 12.36 -23.31 -13.06
CA THR A 13 12.84 -24.44 -13.84
C THR A 13 11.81 -24.87 -14.88
N SER A 14 12.24 -25.62 -15.88
CA SER A 14 11.31 -26.21 -16.85
C SER A 14 10.57 -27.42 -16.24
N ALA A 15 9.30 -27.59 -16.58
CA ALA A 15 8.46 -28.67 -16.06
C ALA A 15 8.93 -30.07 -16.51
N ASP A 16 9.74 -30.15 -17.58
CA ASP A 16 10.38 -31.39 -18.08
C ASP A 16 11.62 -31.80 -17.27
N ARG A 17 11.95 -31.07 -16.19
CA ARG A 17 13.06 -31.37 -15.28
C ARG A 17 12.58 -31.91 -13.93
N PRO A 18 12.09 -33.17 -13.89
CA PRO A 18 11.57 -33.76 -12.65
C PRO A 18 12.65 -33.95 -11.58
N ASP A 19 13.92 -34.06 -11.98
CA ASP A 19 15.07 -34.11 -11.08
C ASP A 19 15.15 -32.86 -10.17
N VAL A 20 14.91 -31.68 -10.75
CA VAL A 20 14.94 -30.40 -10.02
C VAL A 20 13.75 -30.27 -9.08
N LEU A 21 12.56 -30.67 -9.56
CA LEU A 21 11.32 -30.66 -8.77
C LEU A 21 11.45 -31.58 -7.55
N VAL A 22 11.91 -32.81 -7.73
CA VAL A 22 12.12 -33.76 -6.62
C VAL A 22 13.17 -33.25 -5.64
N ALA A 23 14.27 -32.68 -6.14
CA ALA A 23 15.30 -32.09 -5.28
C ALA A 23 14.74 -30.92 -4.45
N ALA A 24 13.95 -30.03 -5.06
CA ALA A 24 13.33 -28.90 -4.36
C ALA A 24 12.33 -29.38 -3.31
N CYS A 25 11.52 -30.40 -3.62
CA CYS A 25 10.59 -31.01 -2.68
C CYS A 25 11.31 -31.65 -1.49
N LEU A 26 12.41 -32.37 -1.73
CA LEU A 26 13.22 -32.94 -0.67
C LEU A 26 13.84 -31.84 0.22
N ALA A 27 14.34 -30.77 -0.38
CA ALA A 27 14.89 -29.64 0.38
C ALA A 27 13.82 -28.96 1.24
N ALA A 28 12.61 -28.75 0.70
CA ALA A 28 11.47 -28.21 1.45
C ALA A 28 11.07 -29.12 2.62
N MET A 29 10.98 -30.43 2.39
CA MET A 29 10.70 -31.41 3.44
C MET A 29 11.77 -31.46 4.53
N ASN A 30 13.02 -31.11 4.20
CA ASN A 30 14.12 -31.01 5.14
C ASN A 30 14.21 -29.64 5.84
N GLY A 31 13.21 -28.77 5.68
CA GLY A 31 13.09 -27.50 6.39
C GLY A 31 13.67 -26.29 5.67
N VAL A 32 14.06 -26.40 4.39
CA VAL A 32 14.40 -25.22 3.60
C VAL A 32 13.10 -24.53 3.19
N GLU A 33 12.87 -23.30 3.69
CA GLU A 33 11.69 -22.49 3.37
C GLU A 33 11.76 -21.89 1.97
N ILE A 34 11.72 -22.73 0.94
CA ILE A 34 11.66 -22.30 -0.46
C ILE A 34 10.38 -21.47 -0.67
N GLY A 35 10.52 -20.25 -1.16
CA GLY A 35 9.40 -19.32 -1.30
C GLY A 35 8.34 -19.81 -2.30
N ALA A 36 8.79 -20.31 -3.46
CA ALA A 36 7.94 -20.99 -4.43
C ALA A 36 8.77 -21.71 -5.51
N LEU A 37 8.12 -22.63 -6.24
CA LEU A 37 8.63 -23.22 -7.46
C LEU A 37 7.79 -22.76 -8.66
N LEU A 38 8.44 -22.23 -9.68
CA LEU A 38 7.83 -21.79 -10.93
C LEU A 38 8.29 -22.69 -12.08
N LEU A 39 7.35 -23.46 -12.60
CA LEU A 39 7.55 -24.40 -13.68
C LEU A 39 7.19 -23.78 -15.02
N THR A 40 8.16 -23.73 -15.94
CA THR A 40 8.03 -23.11 -17.26
C THR A 40 7.81 -24.15 -18.36
N GLY A 41 7.36 -23.70 -19.54
CA GLY A 41 7.23 -24.51 -20.75
C GLY A 41 5.85 -25.08 -21.01
N GLY A 42 4.86 -24.83 -20.13
CA GLY A 42 3.47 -25.25 -20.35
C GLY A 42 3.24 -26.76 -20.39
N TYR A 43 4.20 -27.56 -19.96
CA TYR A 43 4.04 -29.02 -19.86
C TYR A 43 3.24 -29.37 -18.62
N GLU A 44 2.29 -30.29 -18.75
CA GLU A 44 1.68 -30.90 -17.56
C GLU A 44 2.71 -31.70 -16.78
N MET A 45 2.65 -31.59 -15.45
CA MET A 45 3.50 -32.38 -14.57
C MET A 45 3.07 -33.85 -14.63
N ASP A 46 4.03 -34.76 -14.81
CA ASP A 46 3.77 -36.20 -14.78
C ASP A 46 3.13 -36.60 -13.43
N ALA A 47 2.01 -37.31 -13.50
CA ALA A 47 1.24 -37.72 -12.32
C ALA A 47 2.07 -38.53 -11.30
N ARG A 48 3.08 -39.28 -11.76
CA ARG A 48 3.99 -40.04 -10.89
C ARG A 48 4.90 -39.11 -10.08
N ILE A 49 5.35 -38.02 -10.68
CA ILE A 49 6.18 -37.02 -10.02
C ILE A 49 5.34 -36.20 -9.04
N SER A 50 4.14 -35.80 -9.45
CA SER A 50 3.18 -35.13 -8.56
C SER A 50 2.90 -35.97 -7.31
N LYS A 51 2.61 -37.27 -7.49
CA LYS A 51 2.39 -38.21 -6.38
C LYS A 51 3.64 -38.38 -5.49
N LEU A 52 4.83 -38.39 -6.07
CA LEU A 52 6.08 -38.47 -5.31
C LEU A 52 6.30 -37.21 -4.45
N CYS A 53 5.92 -36.04 -4.96
CA CYS A 53 6.14 -34.75 -4.33
C CYS A 53 4.98 -34.29 -3.44
N GLU A 54 3.88 -35.04 -3.39
CA GLU A 54 2.64 -34.70 -2.67
C GLU A 54 2.88 -34.26 -1.22
N ARG A 55 3.79 -34.95 -0.51
CA ARG A 55 4.14 -34.59 0.88
C ARG A 55 4.82 -33.23 0.98
N ALA A 56 5.68 -32.87 0.04
CA ALA A 56 6.33 -31.56 0.02
C ALA A 56 5.34 -30.46 -0.33
N PHE A 57 4.35 -30.74 -1.19
CA PHE A 57 3.28 -29.77 -1.45
C PHE A 57 2.43 -29.54 -0.20
N ALA A 58 2.21 -30.60 0.59
CA ALA A 58 1.52 -30.50 1.88
C ALA A 58 2.33 -29.75 2.96
N THR A 59 3.65 -29.55 2.82
CA THR A 59 4.42 -28.70 3.74
C THR A 59 4.23 -27.20 3.48
N GLY A 60 3.44 -26.82 2.47
CA GLY A 60 3.17 -25.43 2.12
C GLY A 60 4.10 -24.85 1.06
N LEU A 61 4.86 -25.68 0.33
CA LEU A 61 5.66 -25.25 -0.83
C LEU A 61 4.72 -24.86 -1.99
N PRO A 62 4.62 -23.58 -2.37
CA PRO A 62 3.77 -23.17 -3.49
C PRO A 62 4.41 -23.57 -4.82
N VAL A 63 3.63 -24.16 -5.71
CA VAL A 63 4.07 -24.53 -7.06
C VAL A 63 3.17 -23.86 -8.10
N PHE A 64 3.79 -23.12 -9.01
CA PHE A 64 3.12 -22.42 -10.10
C PHE A 64 3.58 -22.95 -11.44
N MET A 65 2.71 -22.89 -12.44
CA MET A 65 3.01 -23.29 -13.81
C MET A 65 2.71 -22.14 -14.77
N VAL A 66 3.59 -21.93 -15.73
CA VAL A 66 3.43 -20.94 -16.79
C VAL A 66 3.71 -21.55 -18.16
N ASN A 67 2.99 -21.05 -19.16
CA ASN A 67 3.10 -21.55 -20.52
C ASN A 67 4.32 -21.01 -21.27
N THR A 68 4.94 -19.94 -20.76
CA THR A 68 6.15 -19.33 -21.32
C THR A 68 7.37 -20.20 -21.07
N ASN A 69 8.37 -20.13 -21.97
CA ASN A 69 9.65 -20.81 -21.75
C ASN A 69 10.49 -20.10 -20.67
N THR A 70 11.59 -20.71 -20.25
CA THR A 70 12.45 -20.19 -19.19
C THR A 70 13.01 -18.79 -19.50
N TRP A 71 13.39 -18.53 -20.75
CA TRP A 71 13.91 -17.22 -21.17
C TRP A 71 12.86 -16.12 -21.07
N GLN A 72 11.69 -16.34 -21.66
CA GLN A 72 10.55 -15.40 -21.60
C GLN A 72 10.11 -15.15 -20.16
N THR A 73 10.00 -16.22 -19.37
CA THR A 73 9.62 -16.12 -17.96
C THR A 73 10.65 -15.32 -17.17
N SER A 74 11.95 -15.53 -17.42
CA SER A 74 12.99 -14.74 -16.77
C SER A 74 12.90 -13.25 -17.13
N LEU A 75 12.60 -12.91 -18.38
CA LEU A 75 12.40 -11.52 -18.79
C LEU A 75 11.17 -10.90 -18.12
N SER A 76 10.06 -11.63 -18.05
CA SER A 76 8.84 -11.18 -17.36
C SER A 76 9.07 -10.97 -15.86
N LEU A 77 9.85 -11.83 -15.21
CA LEU A 77 10.24 -11.68 -13.81
C LEU A 77 11.14 -10.47 -13.58
N GLN A 78 12.05 -10.17 -14.51
CA GLN A 78 12.88 -8.96 -14.42
C GLN A 78 12.05 -7.67 -14.51
N SER A 79 10.98 -7.68 -15.30
CA SER A 79 10.04 -6.55 -15.43
C SER A 79 8.84 -6.65 -14.49
N PHE A 80 8.90 -7.49 -13.44
CA PHE A 80 7.75 -7.70 -12.55
C PHE A 80 7.48 -6.45 -11.72
N ASN A 81 6.25 -5.93 -11.81
CA ASN A 81 5.83 -4.78 -11.02
C ASN A 81 5.52 -5.20 -9.57
N LEU A 82 6.24 -4.63 -8.61
CA LEU A 82 6.02 -4.86 -7.18
C LEU A 82 4.98 -3.90 -6.57
N GLU A 83 4.44 -2.96 -7.36
CA GLU A 83 3.40 -2.08 -6.90
C GLU A 83 2.15 -2.86 -6.47
N VAL A 84 1.49 -2.34 -5.43
CA VAL A 84 0.20 -2.86 -5.00
C VAL A 84 -0.87 -2.25 -5.90
N PRO A 85 -1.67 -3.05 -6.62
CA PRO A 85 -2.77 -2.55 -7.42
C PRO A 85 -3.77 -1.75 -6.57
N VAL A 86 -4.34 -0.67 -7.12
CA VAL A 86 -5.26 0.24 -6.39
C VAL A 86 -6.56 -0.46 -5.98
N ASP A 87 -6.94 -1.51 -6.71
CA ASP A 87 -8.10 -2.37 -6.48
C ASP A 87 -7.82 -3.53 -5.51
N ASP A 88 -6.56 -3.83 -5.18
CA ASP A 88 -6.20 -4.84 -4.18
C ASP A 88 -6.26 -4.24 -2.76
N HIS A 89 -7.49 -3.93 -2.32
CA HIS A 89 -7.75 -3.31 -1.02
C HIS A 89 -7.21 -4.13 0.15
N GLU A 90 -7.25 -5.47 0.07
CA GLU A 90 -6.76 -6.36 1.12
C GLU A 90 -5.24 -6.24 1.28
N ARG A 91 -4.48 -6.21 0.17
CA ARG A 91 -3.03 -6.03 0.23
C ARG A 91 -2.65 -4.63 0.70
N ILE A 92 -3.40 -3.60 0.27
CA ILE A 92 -3.22 -2.23 0.75
C ILE A 92 -3.37 -2.17 2.27
N GLU A 93 -4.43 -2.77 2.82
CA GLU A 93 -4.69 -2.79 4.26
C GLU A 93 -3.56 -3.49 5.03
N LYS A 94 -3.13 -4.67 4.56
CA LYS A 94 -2.00 -5.41 5.19
C LYS A 94 -0.71 -4.59 5.21
N VAL A 95 -0.38 -3.92 4.10
CA VAL A 95 0.81 -3.06 4.02
C VAL A 95 0.68 -1.85 4.95
N GLN A 96 -0.49 -1.22 5.00
CA GLN A 96 -0.75 -0.10 5.90
C GLN A 96 -0.59 -0.50 7.37
N GLU A 97 -1.18 -1.63 7.78
CA GLU A 97 -1.10 -2.12 9.15
C GLU A 97 0.33 -2.53 9.52
N TYR A 98 1.03 -3.23 8.62
CA TYR A 98 2.44 -3.55 8.80
C TYR A 98 3.26 -2.28 9.05
N VAL A 99 3.16 -1.28 8.16
CA VAL A 99 3.90 -0.03 8.31
C VAL A 99 3.53 0.70 9.60
N ALA A 100 2.23 0.79 9.93
CA ALA A 100 1.75 1.46 11.14
C ALA A 100 2.37 0.90 12.42
N ASN A 101 2.57 -0.42 12.50
CA ASN A 101 3.17 -1.08 13.66
C ASN A 101 4.65 -0.74 13.89
N TYR A 102 5.36 -0.22 12.88
CA TYR A 102 6.77 0.18 12.99
C TYR A 102 6.99 1.70 13.05
N ILE A 103 5.93 2.51 13.00
CA ILE A 103 6.06 3.96 13.17
C ILE A 103 6.29 4.27 14.66
N ASN A 104 7.38 4.99 14.96
CA ASN A 104 7.73 5.39 16.31
C ASN A 104 6.74 6.45 16.86
N ALA A 105 6.13 6.16 18.00
CA ALA A 105 5.18 7.05 18.67
C ALA A 105 5.82 8.37 19.15
N ASP A 106 7.03 8.33 19.73
CA ASP A 106 7.75 9.52 20.19
C ASP A 106 8.09 10.46 19.03
N TRP A 107 8.39 9.89 17.86
CA TRP A 107 8.58 10.67 16.64
C TRP A 107 7.27 11.39 16.24
N ILE A 108 6.12 10.70 16.28
CA ILE A 108 4.81 11.32 16.03
C ILE A 108 4.57 12.46 17.04
N ASP A 109 4.84 12.23 18.32
CA ASP A 109 4.62 13.23 19.36
C ASP A 109 5.53 14.46 19.16
N SER A 110 6.78 14.26 18.73
CA SER A 110 7.70 15.36 18.40
C SER A 110 7.19 16.27 17.28
N LEU A 111 6.49 15.70 16.29
CA LEU A 111 5.85 16.47 15.22
C LEU A 111 4.73 17.37 15.75
N THR A 112 4.01 16.91 16.78
CA THR A 112 2.92 17.68 17.39
C THR A 112 3.42 18.71 18.41
N ALA A 113 4.54 18.45 19.07
CA ALA A 113 5.13 19.33 20.08
C ALA A 113 5.55 20.70 19.53
N THR A 114 5.97 20.75 18.28
CA THR A 114 6.36 22.01 17.59
C THR A 114 5.16 22.71 16.94
N SER A 115 4.02 22.03 16.81
CA SER A 115 2.82 22.65 16.26
C SER A 115 2.11 23.49 17.32
N GLU A 116 2.20 24.81 17.21
CA GLU A 116 1.23 25.70 17.85
C GLU A 116 -0.15 25.29 17.32
N ARG A 117 -0.89 24.52 18.11
CA ARG A 117 -2.24 24.06 17.77
C ARG A 117 -3.04 25.29 17.37
N SER A 118 -3.32 25.44 16.07
CA SER A 118 -4.14 26.55 15.61
C SER A 118 -5.47 26.45 16.36
N ARG A 119 -5.87 27.56 16.97
CA ARG A 119 -7.06 27.63 17.83
C ARG A 119 -8.23 27.01 17.05
N ARG A 120 -8.75 25.88 17.51
CA ARG A 120 -9.87 25.21 16.83
C ARG A 120 -11.06 26.16 16.88
N LEU A 121 -11.40 26.76 15.74
CA LEU A 121 -12.56 27.63 15.63
C LEU A 121 -13.79 26.79 15.30
N SER A 122 -14.94 27.17 15.86
CA SER A 122 -16.22 26.65 15.39
C SER A 122 -16.43 27.08 13.92
N PRO A 123 -17.21 26.32 13.13
CA PRO A 123 -17.46 26.70 11.74
C PRO A 123 -17.94 28.17 11.55
N PRO A 124 -18.80 28.73 12.43
CA PRO A 124 -19.14 30.16 12.38
C PRO A 124 -17.95 31.09 12.66
N ALA A 125 -17.14 30.79 13.68
CA ALA A 125 -15.98 31.60 14.04
C ALA A 125 -14.88 31.56 12.97
N PHE A 126 -14.70 30.43 12.31
CA PHE A 126 -13.82 30.28 11.16
C PHE A 126 -14.27 31.16 9.97
N ARG A 127 -15.56 31.10 9.62
CA ARG A 127 -16.12 31.93 8.53
C ARG A 127 -15.98 33.42 8.83
N TYR A 128 -16.24 33.83 10.07
CA TYR A 128 -16.06 35.20 10.52
C TYR A 128 -14.60 35.66 10.39
N GLN A 129 -13.66 34.87 10.91
CA GLN A 129 -12.23 35.18 10.81
C GLN A 129 -11.76 35.27 9.35
N LEU A 130 -12.19 34.33 8.51
CA LEU A 130 -11.86 34.30 7.09
C LEU A 130 -12.38 35.56 6.37
N THR A 131 -13.60 36.00 6.69
CA THR A 131 -14.20 37.24 6.16
C THR A 131 -13.44 38.48 6.62
N GLU A 132 -13.07 38.56 7.90
CA GLU A 132 -12.29 39.68 8.43
C GLU A 132 -10.89 39.77 7.81
N LEU A 133 -10.24 38.64 7.58
CA LEU A 133 -8.95 38.60 6.89
C LEU A 133 -9.07 39.09 5.44
N ALA A 134 -10.11 38.67 4.73
CA ALA A 134 -10.38 39.13 3.37
C ALA A 134 -10.70 40.62 3.31
N ARG A 135 -11.49 41.14 4.28
CA ARG A 135 -11.79 42.57 4.41
C ARG A 135 -10.52 43.39 4.66
N LYS A 136 -9.65 42.95 5.57
CA LYS A 136 -8.35 43.60 5.85
C LYS A 136 -7.42 43.59 4.63
N ALA A 137 -7.44 42.52 3.84
CA ALA A 137 -6.65 42.40 2.63
C ALA A 137 -7.29 43.06 1.39
N GLY A 138 -8.51 43.60 1.50
CA GLY A 138 -9.26 44.14 0.37
C GLY A 138 -9.57 43.09 -0.71
N LYS A 139 -9.70 41.82 -0.33
CA LYS A 139 -9.96 40.69 -1.24
C LYS A 139 -11.39 40.18 -1.07
N ARG A 140 -11.93 39.59 -2.13
CA ARG A 140 -13.23 38.90 -2.11
C ARG A 140 -12.98 37.40 -2.05
N ILE A 141 -13.63 36.73 -1.10
CA ILE A 141 -13.65 35.27 -1.04
C ILE A 141 -14.74 34.80 -2.00
N VAL A 142 -14.36 34.01 -2.99
CA VAL A 142 -15.30 33.28 -3.85
C VAL A 142 -15.25 31.84 -3.37
N LEU A 143 -16.32 31.37 -2.76
CA LEU A 143 -16.49 29.93 -2.54
C LEU A 143 -17.10 29.36 -3.81
N PRO A 144 -16.58 28.26 -4.37
CA PRO A 144 -17.29 27.55 -5.41
C PRO A 144 -18.64 27.11 -4.83
N GLU A 145 -19.73 27.51 -5.48
CA GLU A 145 -21.04 26.91 -5.22
C GLU A 145 -20.91 25.40 -5.40
N LEU A 146 -21.10 24.63 -4.32
CA LEU A 146 -21.03 23.17 -4.36
C LEU A 146 -22.43 22.60 -4.66
N PRO A 147 -22.57 21.73 -5.67
CA PRO A 147 -23.12 20.42 -5.47
C PRO A 147 -21.98 19.46 -5.12
N ALA A 148 -22.29 18.51 -4.25
CA ALA A 148 -21.34 17.57 -3.67
C ALA A 148 -20.46 16.86 -4.71
N LEU A 149 -19.15 16.91 -4.52
CA LEU A 149 -18.18 15.80 -4.55
C LEU A 149 -16.79 16.31 -5.00
N SER A 150 -15.78 15.81 -4.29
CA SER A 150 -14.39 15.65 -4.72
C SER A 150 -13.60 16.89 -5.17
N GLY A 151 -12.65 17.29 -4.31
CA GLY A 151 -11.32 17.73 -4.72
C GLY A 151 -11.17 19.22 -5.07
N ALA A 152 -10.21 19.85 -4.41
CA ALA A 152 -9.65 21.17 -4.72
C ALA A 152 -10.58 22.39 -4.55
N SER A 153 -10.50 23.03 -3.38
CA SER A 153 -10.74 24.47 -3.31
C SER A 153 -9.62 25.18 -4.09
N SER A 154 -9.88 25.55 -5.34
CA SER A 154 -9.04 26.47 -6.09
C SER A 154 -9.22 27.89 -5.52
N VAL A 155 -8.25 28.34 -4.72
CA VAL A 155 -8.11 29.75 -4.37
C VAL A 155 -7.60 30.45 -5.63
N VAL A 156 -8.45 31.24 -6.29
CA VAL A 156 -8.01 32.14 -7.38
C VAL A 156 -7.11 33.21 -6.76
N THR A 157 -5.80 33.00 -6.84
CA THR A 157 -4.77 33.96 -6.49
C THR A 157 -4.57 34.94 -7.65
N ASN A 158 -5.13 36.16 -7.55
CA ASN A 158 -4.49 37.30 -8.21
C ASN A 158 -3.46 37.90 -7.24
N ARG A 159 -2.19 37.67 -7.65
CA ARG A 159 -0.87 37.87 -7.02
C ARG A 159 -0.75 38.95 -5.94
N VAL A 160 0.00 38.63 -4.86
CA VAL A 160 1.13 39.37 -4.22
C VAL A 160 1.50 38.62 -2.91
N PRO A 161 2.79 38.51 -2.54
CA PRO A 161 3.30 37.46 -1.66
C PRO A 161 3.03 37.77 -0.18
N LEU A 162 2.67 36.74 0.59
CA LEU A 162 2.55 36.81 2.04
C LEU A 162 3.97 37.03 2.64
N LYS A 163 4.34 38.28 2.89
CA LYS A 163 5.40 38.62 3.85
C LYS A 163 4.87 38.36 5.27
N GLN A 164 4.84 37.08 5.63
CA GLN A 164 4.82 36.45 6.95
C GLN A 164 4.16 35.07 6.77
N PRO A 165 4.80 33.97 7.20
CA PRO A 165 4.36 32.63 6.87
C PRO A 165 3.16 32.25 7.75
N LEU A 166 1.96 32.69 7.39
CA LEU A 166 0.77 31.96 7.80
C LEU A 166 0.77 30.67 7.00
N SER A 167 1.29 29.62 7.63
CA SER A 167 1.59 28.34 7.01
C SER A 167 0.35 27.81 6.29
N VAL A 168 0.47 27.64 4.97
CA VAL A 168 -0.53 26.95 4.11
C VAL A 168 -0.82 25.54 4.66
N LEU A 169 0.11 24.98 5.44
CA LEU A 169 -0.08 23.79 6.26
C LEU A 169 -1.26 23.87 7.22
N ASN A 170 -1.59 25.01 7.83
CA ASN A 170 -2.65 25.08 8.84
C ASN A 170 -4.05 24.86 8.24
N VAL A 171 -4.29 25.40 7.03
CA VAL A 171 -5.59 25.24 6.34
C VAL A 171 -5.75 23.83 5.78
N VAL A 172 -4.69 23.26 5.21
CA VAL A 172 -4.68 21.88 4.72
C VAL A 172 -4.76 20.88 5.88
N SER A 173 -4.07 21.15 6.99
CA SER A 173 -4.07 20.28 8.18
C SER A 173 -5.42 20.27 8.89
N GLN A 174 -6.16 21.39 8.95
CA GLN A 174 -7.52 21.41 9.53
C GLN A 174 -8.57 20.74 8.63
N LEU A 175 -8.43 20.82 7.30
CA LEU A 175 -9.29 20.07 6.38
C LEU A 175 -8.97 18.57 6.38
N ALA A 176 -7.69 18.19 6.48
CA ALA A 176 -7.25 16.81 6.65
C ALA A 176 -7.73 16.21 8.00
N TYR A 177 -7.67 16.98 9.09
CA TYR A 177 -8.20 16.55 10.39
C TYR A 177 -9.71 16.29 10.37
N CYS A 178 -10.49 17.12 9.67
CA CYS A 178 -11.93 16.87 9.46
C CYS A 178 -12.20 15.64 8.57
N TRP A 179 -11.29 15.30 7.65
CA TRP A 179 -11.42 14.12 6.80
C TRP A 179 -11.06 12.82 7.54
N VAL A 180 -9.96 12.80 8.31
CA VAL A 180 -9.53 11.64 9.12
C VAL A 180 -10.53 11.33 10.24
N ILE A 181 -11.11 12.35 10.89
CA ILE A 181 -12.16 12.14 11.91
C ILE A 181 -13.46 11.63 11.28
N ARG A 182 -13.80 12.07 10.05
CA ARG A 182 -15.00 11.61 9.36
C ARG A 182 -14.88 10.19 8.82
N GLN A 183 -13.68 9.73 8.44
CA GLN A 183 -13.45 8.34 8.06
C GLN A 183 -13.51 7.36 9.25
N ARG A 184 -13.07 7.76 10.45
CA ARG A 184 -13.18 6.91 11.66
C ARG A 184 -14.61 6.75 12.20
N SER A 185 -15.54 7.66 11.88
CA SER A 185 -16.96 7.53 12.29
C SER A 185 -17.81 6.64 11.38
N THR A 186 -17.30 6.18 10.23
CA THR A 186 -18.05 5.35 9.26
C THR A 186 -17.65 3.88 9.22
N VAL A 187 -16.74 3.39 10.08
CA VAL A 187 -16.25 1.99 10.05
C VAL A 187 -16.38 1.26 11.41
N LEU A 188 -17.10 1.81 12.38
CA LEU A 188 -17.38 1.10 13.64
C LEU A 188 -18.89 1.02 13.93
N GLN A 189 -19.53 0.00 13.35
CA GLN A 189 -20.47 -0.93 14.01
C GLN A 189 -20.98 -1.95 12.96
N PRO A 190 -20.99 -3.25 13.29
CA PRO A 190 -22.19 -3.77 13.94
C PRO A 190 -21.87 -4.57 15.21
N LEU A 191 -22.61 -4.27 16.27
CA LEU A 191 -22.86 -5.22 17.37
C LEU A 191 -24.16 -5.96 17.04
N ARG A 192 -24.02 -7.27 16.87
CA ARG A 192 -24.97 -8.39 17.00
C ARG A 192 -26.47 -8.10 17.07
N VAL A 193 -27.21 -8.91 16.32
CA VAL A 193 -28.13 -9.88 16.95
C VAL A 193 -27.43 -11.23 16.93
#